data_AF-A0A1T5MG39-F1
#
_entry.id   AF-A0A1T5MG39-F1
#
_cell.length_a   1.000
_cell.length_b   1.000
_cell.length_c   1.000
_cell.angle_alpha   90.00
_cell.angle_beta   90.00
_cell.angle_gamma   90.00
#
_symmetry.space_group_name_H-M   'P 1'
#
loop_
_entity.id
_entity.type
_entity.pdbx_description
1 polymer ?
#
loop_
_entity_poly.entity_id
_entity_poly.type
_entity_poly.pdbx_seq_one_letter_code
_entity_poly.pdbx_strand_id
1 'polypeptide(L)'
;MNEFDPCGLIALESPVDEYDYLTNKVLGLRHRKESREKIRETILFELTDHFGEHIESLEEPYKTKFFQALDKFLDDSQNVD
;
A
#
# COMPACT_ATOMS: atom_id res chain seq x y z
N MET A 1 -6.23 -1.06 -3.30
CA MET A 1 -4.95 -1.79 -3.27
C MET A 1 -4.54 -2.24 -4.65
N ASN A 2 -5.40 -2.95 -5.39
CA ASN A 2 -5.06 -3.40 -6.75
C ASN A 2 -4.72 -2.26 -7.72
N GLU A 3 -5.38 -1.10 -7.61
CA GLU A 3 -5.03 0.09 -8.41
C GLU A 3 -3.74 0.79 -7.93
N PHE A 4 -3.40 0.64 -6.64
CA PHE A 4 -2.15 1.17 -6.10
C PHE A 4 -0.96 0.29 -6.50
N ASP A 5 -1.17 -1.03 -6.57
CA ASP A 5 -0.22 -2.05 -7.06
C ASP A 5 1.21 -1.86 -6.53
N PRO A 6 1.43 -1.86 -5.20
CA PRO A 6 2.69 -1.44 -4.60
C PRO A 6 3.91 -2.26 -5.01
N CYS A 7 3.72 -3.50 -5.43
CA CYS A 7 4.79 -4.40 -5.89
C CYS A 7 4.69 -4.72 -7.39
N GLY A 8 3.78 -4.08 -8.13
CA GLY A 8 3.60 -4.34 -9.56
C GLY A 8 3.03 -5.73 -9.89
N LEU A 9 2.43 -6.44 -8.93
CA LEU A 9 1.94 -7.80 -9.14
C LEU A 9 0.80 -7.81 -10.17
N ILE A 10 -0.11 -6.85 -10.07
CA ILE A 10 -1.24 -6.77 -10.99
C ILE A 10 -0.77 -6.39 -12.40
N ALA A 11 0.17 -5.45 -12.50
CA ALA A 11 0.80 -5.08 -13.78
C ALA A 11 1.56 -6.25 -14.43
N LEU A 12 2.03 -7.22 -13.63
CA LEU A 12 2.69 -8.45 -14.09
C LEU A 12 1.73 -9.61 -14.36
N GLU A 13 0.42 -9.33 -14.44
CA GLU A 13 -0.65 -10.30 -14.69
C GLU A 13 -0.82 -11.35 -13.58
N SER A 14 -0.31 -11.07 -12.37
CA SER A 14 -0.63 -11.88 -11.21
C SER A 14 -2.13 -11.78 -10.88
N PRO A 15 -2.69 -12.79 -10.19
CA PRO A 15 -4.07 -12.76 -9.73
C PRO A 15 -4.41 -11.49 -8.93
N VAL A 16 -5.66 -11.03 -9.07
CA VAL A 16 -6.13 -9.78 -8.42
C VAL A 16 -6.29 -9.91 -6.90
N ASP A 17 -6.27 -11.13 -6.37
CA ASP A 17 -6.40 -11.46 -4.96
C ASP A 17 -5.06 -11.45 -4.19
N GLU A 18 -3.93 -11.23 -4.87
CA GLU A 18 -2.60 -11.15 -4.24
C GLU A 18 -2.54 -10.09 -3.11
N TYR A 19 -3.35 -9.04 -3.20
CA TYR A 19 -3.44 -8.00 -2.18
C TYR A 19 -4.63 -8.15 -1.24
N ASP A 20 -5.41 -9.23 -1.26
CA ASP A 20 -6.62 -9.37 -0.44
C ASP A 20 -6.30 -9.31 1.05
N TYR A 21 -5.22 -9.95 1.48
CA TYR A 21 -4.76 -9.89 2.86
C TYR A 21 -4.44 -8.45 3.30
N LEU A 22 -3.63 -7.74 2.51
CA LEU A 22 -3.25 -6.36 2.80
C LEU A 22 -4.46 -5.41 2.74
N THR A 23 -5.37 -5.65 1.80
CA THR A 23 -6.64 -4.94 1.65
C THR A 23 -7.49 -5.08 2.91
N ASN A 24 -7.71 -6.31 3.37
CA ASN A 24 -8.49 -6.58 4.59
C ASN A 24 -7.86 -5.92 5.83
N LYS A 25 -6.52 -5.92 5.93
CA LYS A 25 -5.81 -5.28 7.03
C LYS A 25 -6.00 -3.76 7.03
N VAL A 26 -5.83 -3.11 5.88
CA VAL A 26 -6.05 -1.66 5.71
C VAL A 26 -7.50 -1.28 5.98
N LEU A 27 -8.47 -2.04 5.46
CA LEU A 27 -9.89 -1.82 5.73
C LEU A 27 -10.23 -1.94 7.22
N GLY A 28 -9.67 -2.93 7.91
CA GLY A 28 -9.84 -3.09 9.35
C GLY A 28 -9.31 -1.90 10.17
N LEU A 29 -8.16 -1.35 9.79
CA LEU A 29 -7.61 -0.14 10.43
C LEU A 29 -8.49 1.08 10.18
N ARG A 30 -9.00 1.25 8.95
CA ARG A 30 -9.92 2.34 8.59
C ARG A 30 -11.23 2.26 9.35
N HIS A 31 -11.82 1.07 9.45
CA HIS A 31 -13.05 0.86 10.23
C HIS A 31 -12.87 1.23 11.70
N ARG A 32 -11.66 1.01 12.25
CA ARG A 32 -11.28 1.44 13.61
C ARG A 32 -10.91 2.93 13.72
N LYS A 33 -10.96 3.69 12.62
CA LYS A 33 -10.56 5.10 12.53
C LYS A 33 -9.12 5.34 12.98
N GLU A 34 -8.24 4.39 12.69
CA GLU A 34 -6.81 4.54 12.96
C GLU A 34 -6.22 5.69 12.14
N SER A 35 -5.11 6.26 12.62
CA SER A 35 -4.50 7.40 11.96
C SER A 35 -3.96 7.04 10.57
N ARG A 36 -3.92 8.04 9.68
CA ARG A 36 -3.27 7.92 8.36
C ARG A 36 -1.84 7.40 8.49
N GLU A 37 -1.10 7.90 9.46
CA GLU A 37 0.27 7.46 9.77
C GLU A 37 0.31 5.97 10.15
N LYS A 38 -0.61 5.50 10.98
CA LYS A 38 -0.68 4.09 11.37
C LYS A 38 -0.96 3.17 10.19
N ILE A 39 -1.85 3.59 9.29
CA ILE A 39 -2.16 2.85 8.06
C ILE A 39 -0.93 2.82 7.15
N ARG A 40 -0.25 3.97 7.00
CA ARG A 40 1.00 4.08 6.22
C ARG A 40 2.09 3.14 6.73
N GLU A 41 2.37 3.18 8.03
CA GLU A 41 3.33 2.30 8.69
C GLU A 41 2.98 0.83 8.48
N THR A 42 1.70 0.47 8.62
CA THR A 42 1.24 -0.90 8.42
C THR A 42 1.51 -1.34 6.99
N ILE A 43 1.17 -0.54 5.99
CA ILE A 43 1.43 -0.88 4.58
C ILE A 43 2.93 -1.11 4.35
N LEU A 44 3.80 -0.21 4.81
CA LEU A 44 5.24 -0.35 4.63
C LEU A 44 5.80 -1.59 5.33
N PHE A 45 5.31 -1.87 6.54
CA PHE A 45 5.68 -3.07 7.28
C PHE A 45 5.27 -4.34 6.54
N GLU A 46 4.01 -4.46 6.10
CA GLU A 46 3.55 -5.66 5.38
C GLU A 46 4.26 -5.82 4.03
N LEU A 47 4.54 -4.73 3.31
CA LEU A 47 5.32 -4.81 2.07
C LEU A 47 6.72 -5.37 2.31
N THR A 48 7.37 -4.98 3.40
CA THR A 48 8.70 -5.51 3.75
C THR A 48 8.61 -6.95 4.23
N ASP A 49 7.70 -7.25 5.15
CA ASP A 49 7.62 -8.52 5.88
C ASP A 49 6.97 -9.65 5.06
N HIS A 50 5.88 -9.35 4.35
CA HIS A 50 5.11 -10.35 3.60
C HIS A 50 5.47 -10.38 2.11
N PHE A 51 5.82 -9.24 1.51
CA PHE A 51 6.13 -9.16 0.07
C PHE A 51 7.64 -9.09 -0.22
N GLY A 52 8.48 -8.93 0.81
CA GLY A 52 9.94 -8.86 0.65
C GLY A 52 10.42 -7.54 0.00
N GLU A 53 9.56 -6.52 -0.05
CA GLU A 53 9.86 -5.24 -0.70
C GLU A 53 10.60 -4.29 0.25
N HIS A 54 11.87 -4.04 -0.04
CA HIS A 54 12.68 -3.08 0.71
C HIS A 54 12.56 -1.68 0.09
N ILE A 55 11.41 -1.03 0.30
CA ILE A 55 11.13 0.31 -0.27
C ILE A 55 12.21 1.34 0.05
N GLU A 56 12.85 1.22 1.22
CA GLU A 56 13.92 2.13 1.63
C GLU A 56 15.19 2.02 0.77
N SER A 57 15.44 0.86 0.17
CA SER A 57 16.59 0.62 -0.71
C SER A 57 16.33 0.98 -2.18
N LEU A 58 15.12 1.41 -2.52
CA LEU A 58 14.85 1.90 -3.88
C LEU A 58 15.68 3.14 -4.17
N GLU A 59 16.26 3.19 -5.37
CA GLU A 59 16.95 4.38 -5.87
C GLU A 59 15.96 5.48 -6.27
N GLU A 60 16.43 6.73 -6.25
CA GLU A 60 15.67 7.84 -6.84
C GLU A 60 15.67 7.74 -8.38
N PRO A 61 14.58 8.11 -9.05
CA PRO A 61 13.37 8.76 -8.52
C PRO A 61 12.27 7.77 -8.09
N TYR A 62 12.52 6.46 -8.12
CA TYR A 62 11.50 5.44 -7.90
C TYR A 62 10.98 5.45 -6.46
N LYS A 63 11.87 5.66 -5.49
CA LYS A 63 11.51 5.83 -4.09
C LYS A 63 10.54 6.99 -3.87
N THR A 64 10.86 8.18 -4.41
CA THR A 64 9.96 9.34 -4.36
C THR A 64 8.60 9.05 -5.01
N LYS A 65 8.60 8.45 -6.20
CA LYS A 65 7.35 8.10 -6.92
C LYS A 65 6.48 7.13 -6.12
N PHE A 66 7.09 6.12 -5.50
CA PHE A 66 6.37 5.18 -4.65
C PHE A 66 5.68 5.89 -3.48
N PHE A 67 6.41 6.75 -2.76
CA PHE A 67 5.82 7.47 -1.62
C PHE A 67 4.72 8.45 -2.06
N GLN A 68 4.86 9.11 -3.20
CA GLN A 68 3.79 9.94 -3.78
C GLN A 68 2.54 9.13 -4.11
N ALA A 69 2.70 7.94 -4.70
CA ALA A 69 1.59 7.04 -4.99
C ALA A 69 0.92 6.53 -3.71
N LEU A 70 1.71 6.18 -2.69
CA LEU A 70 1.20 5.77 -1.37
C LEU A 70 0.43 6.90 -0.70
N ASP A 71 0.96 8.12 -0.70
CA ASP A 71 0.28 9.27 -0.12
C ASP A 71 -1.05 9.55 -0.82
N LYS A 72 -1.04 9.52 -2.16
CA LYS A 72 -2.27 9.63 -2.96
C LYS A 72 -3.28 8.53 -2.62
N PHE A 73 -2.84 7.27 -2.54
CA PHE A 73 -3.70 6.15 -2.17
C PHE A 73 -4.36 6.38 -0.79
N LEU A 74 -3.59 6.84 0.19
CA LEU A 74 -4.08 7.10 1.54
C LEU A 74 -5.12 8.22 1.59
N ASP A 75 -4.96 9.24 0.73
CA ASP A 75 -5.81 10.42 0.66
C ASP A 75 -7.09 10.17 -0.16
N ASP A 76 -7.00 9.49 -1.31
CA ASP A 76 -8.15 9.15 -2.16
C ASP A 76 -9.18 8.28 -1.41
N SER A 77 -8.68 7.44 -0.52
CA SER A 77 -9.52 6.55 0.31
C SER A 77 -10.11 7.21 1.56
N GLN A 78 -9.90 8.52 1.77
CA GLN A 78 -10.63 9.32 2.77
C GLN A 78 -11.91 9.96 2.20
N ASN A 79 -12.14 9.91 0.88
CA ASN A 79 -13.27 10.56 0.20
C ASN A 79 -14.44 9.60 -0.12
N VAL A 80 -14.54 8.47 0.57
CA VAL A 80 -15.66 7.52 0.41
C VAL A 80 -16.62 7.70 1.58
N ASP A 81 -17.42 8.76 1.51
CA ASP A 81 -18.63 8.97 2.32
C ASP A 81 -19.87 8.40 1.59
#